data_AF-H2NIT2-F1
#
_entry.id   AF-H2NIT2-F1
#
_cell.length_a   1.000
_cell.length_b   1.000
_cell.length_c   1.000
_cell.angle_alpha   90.00
_cell.angle_beta   90.00
_cell.angle_gamma   90.00
#
_symmetry.space_group_name_H-M   'P 1'
#
loop_
_entity.id
_entity.type
_entity.pdbx_description
1 polymer ?
#
loop_
_entity_poly.entity_id
_entity_poly.type
_entity_poly.pdbx_seq_one_letter_code
_entity_poly.pdbx_strand_id
1 'polypeptide(L)'
;MAAAAVDSAMEVVPALAEEAAPEVAGLSCLVNLPGEVLEYILCCGSLTAADIGRVSSTCRRLRELCQSSGKVWKEQFRVRWPSLMKHYSPTDYVNWLEEYKVRQKAGLEARKIVASFSKRFFSEHVPCNGFSDIENLEGPEIFFEDELVCILNMEGRKALTWKYYAKKILYYLRQQKILNNLKAFLQQPDDYESYLEGAVYIDQYCNPLSDISLKDIQAQIDSIVELVCKTLRGINSRHPSLAFKAGESSMIMEIELQSQVLDAMNYVLYDQLKFKGNRMDYYNALNLYMHQVLIRRTGIPISMSLLYLTIARQLGVPLEPVNFPSHFLLRWCQGAEGATLDIFDYIYIDAFGKGKQLTVKECEYLIGQHVTAALYGVVNVKKVLQRMVGNLLSLGKREGIDQSYQLLRDSLDLYLAMYPDQVQLLLLQARLYFHLGIWPEKVLDILQHIQTLDPGQHGAVGYLVQHTLEHIERKKEEVGVEVKLRSDEKHRDVCYSIGLIMKHKRYGYNCVIYGWDPTCMMGHEWIRNMNVHSLPHGHHQPFYNVLVEDGSCRYAAQENLEYNVEPQEISHPDVGRYFSEFTGTHYIPNAELEIRYPEDLEFVYETVQNIYSAKKENIDE
;
A
#
# COMPACT_ATOMS: atom_id res chain seq x y z
N MET A 1 -43.55 25.26 38.95
CA MET A 1 -43.89 26.24 40.00
C MET A 1 -42.58 26.70 40.63
N ALA A 2 -42.14 27.95 40.69
CA ALA A 2 -42.46 29.29 40.15
C ALA A 2 -41.13 30.06 40.39
N ALA A 3 -40.46 30.73 39.45
CA ALA A 3 -40.78 32.00 38.77
C ALA A 3 -41.13 33.17 39.72
N ALA A 4 -40.27 34.22 39.72
CA ALA A 4 -40.48 35.68 39.93
C ALA A 4 -39.23 36.27 40.65
N ALA A 5 -38.41 37.18 40.12
CA ALA A 5 -38.61 38.50 39.49
C ALA A 5 -39.20 39.57 40.44
N VAL A 6 -38.40 40.58 40.82
CA VAL A 6 -38.71 42.03 41.10
C VAL A 6 -37.33 42.72 41.25
N ASP A 7 -36.80 43.50 40.30
CA ASP A 7 -37.09 44.90 39.94
C ASP A 7 -36.79 45.94 41.05
N SER A 8 -36.07 47.01 40.71
CA SER A 8 -36.19 48.35 41.33
C SER A 8 -34.97 49.27 41.08
N ALA A 9 -35.28 50.34 40.34
CA ALA A 9 -34.88 51.74 40.57
C ALA A 9 -33.45 52.20 40.25
N MET A 10 -33.40 52.88 39.09
CA MET A 10 -32.80 54.19 38.83
C MET A 10 -32.15 54.91 40.03
N GLU A 11 -30.85 55.18 39.88
CA GLU A 11 -30.23 56.42 40.36
C GLU A 11 -29.56 57.13 39.19
N VAL A 12 -29.96 58.39 38.99
CA VAL A 12 -29.41 59.34 38.02
C VAL A 12 -28.42 60.24 38.75
N VAL A 13 -27.15 60.22 38.36
CA VAL A 13 -26.08 61.11 38.87
C VAL A 13 -25.11 61.37 37.68
N PRO A 14 -24.59 62.61 37.48
CA PRO A 14 -24.91 63.44 36.33
C PRO A 14 -23.84 63.44 35.23
N ALA A 15 -24.18 64.04 34.09
CA ALA A 15 -23.29 64.35 32.98
C ALA A 15 -22.03 65.11 33.46
N LEU A 16 -20.89 64.40 33.47
CA LEU A 16 -19.57 65.03 33.52
C LEU A 16 -19.18 65.43 32.10
N ALA A 17 -18.81 66.69 31.99
CA ALA A 17 -18.53 67.43 30.78
C ALA A 17 -17.48 66.77 29.89
N GLU A 18 -17.63 67.01 28.58
CA GLU A 18 -16.63 66.78 27.54
C GLU A 18 -15.28 67.40 27.96
N GLU A 19 -14.35 66.57 28.43
CA GLU A 19 -12.94 66.82 28.21
C GLU A 19 -12.57 66.22 26.86
N ALA A 20 -12.31 67.10 25.90
CA ALA A 20 -11.75 66.77 24.61
C ALA A 20 -10.41 66.05 24.81
N ALA A 21 -10.43 64.73 24.66
CA ALA A 21 -9.20 63.95 24.49
C ALA A 21 -8.55 64.37 23.15
N PRO A 22 -7.24 64.59 23.12
CA PRO A 22 -6.54 65.19 21.99
C PRO A 22 -6.66 64.29 20.76
N GLU A 23 -6.81 64.90 19.58
CA GLU A 23 -6.64 64.25 18.29
C GLU A 23 -5.28 63.52 18.26
N VAL A 24 -5.29 62.21 18.50
CA VAL A 24 -4.16 61.34 18.16
C VAL A 24 -4.21 61.16 16.65
N ALA A 25 -3.70 62.16 15.94
CA ALA A 25 -3.22 61.98 14.59
C ALA A 25 -2.16 60.86 14.61
N GLY A 26 -2.48 59.71 14.01
CA GLY A 26 -1.45 58.79 13.53
C GLY A 26 -1.34 57.40 14.16
N LEU A 27 -2.38 56.84 14.79
CA LEU A 27 -2.48 55.37 14.86
C LEU A 27 -3.19 54.88 13.60
N SER A 28 -2.43 54.40 12.61
CA SER A 28 -3.00 53.74 11.44
C SER A 28 -3.79 52.52 11.90
N CYS A 29 -5.10 52.67 12.05
CA CYS A 29 -6.00 51.55 12.33
C CYS A 29 -5.82 50.51 11.23
N LEU A 30 -5.73 49.21 11.59
CA LEU A 30 -5.47 48.13 10.64
C LEU A 30 -6.41 48.20 9.43
N VAL A 31 -7.69 48.49 9.67
CA VAL A 31 -8.71 48.61 8.61
C VAL A 31 -8.48 49.80 7.67
N ASN A 32 -7.57 50.73 7.94
CA ASN A 32 -7.25 51.85 7.07
C ASN A 32 -6.15 51.54 6.05
N LEU A 33 -5.45 50.40 6.19
CA LEU A 33 -4.41 49.98 5.26
C LEU A 33 -5.00 49.60 3.88
N PRO A 34 -4.28 49.82 2.76
CA PRO A 34 -4.70 49.36 1.44
C PRO A 34 -5.00 47.85 1.42
N GLY A 35 -5.96 47.44 0.59
CA GLY A 35 -6.40 46.03 0.51
C GLY A 35 -5.26 45.06 0.20
N GLU A 36 -4.32 45.45 -0.66
CA GLU A 36 -3.15 44.63 -1.03
C GLU A 36 -2.18 44.43 0.14
N VAL A 37 -2.00 45.46 0.98
CA VAL A 37 -1.16 45.38 2.18
C VAL A 37 -1.82 44.48 3.22
N LEU A 38 -3.13 44.61 3.41
CA LEU A 38 -3.89 43.74 4.30
C LEU A 38 -3.85 42.28 3.83
N GLU A 39 -4.02 42.05 2.53
CA GLU A 39 -3.91 40.72 1.94
C GLU A 39 -2.50 40.13 2.15
N TYR A 40 -1.44 40.93 1.96
CA TYR A 40 -0.06 40.49 2.23
C TYR A 40 0.16 40.11 3.70
N ILE A 41 -0.37 40.91 4.63
CA ILE A 41 -0.32 40.63 6.07
C ILE A 41 -1.08 39.32 6.40
N LEU A 42 -2.26 39.14 5.81
CA LEU A 42 -3.11 37.95 6.03
C LEU A 42 -2.55 36.68 5.38
N CYS A 43 -1.74 36.82 4.34
CA CYS A 43 -0.98 35.73 3.73
C CYS A 43 0.33 35.40 4.47
N CYS A 44 0.65 36.12 5.56
CA CYS A 44 1.84 35.82 6.35
C CYS A 44 1.71 34.43 7.01
N GLY A 45 2.75 33.60 6.88
CA GLY A 45 2.78 32.23 7.42
C GLY A 45 2.68 32.12 8.94
N SER A 46 2.71 33.24 9.67
CA SER A 46 2.51 33.26 11.13
C SER A 46 1.04 33.18 11.55
N LEU A 47 0.08 33.42 10.64
CA LEU A 47 -1.34 33.38 10.93
C LEU A 47 -1.94 32.02 10.53
N THR A 48 -2.66 31.39 11.46
CA THR A 48 -3.38 30.15 11.16
C THR A 48 -4.73 30.44 10.53
N ALA A 49 -5.33 29.45 9.87
CA ALA A 49 -6.70 29.56 9.37
C ALA A 49 -7.73 29.90 10.47
N ALA A 50 -7.49 29.51 11.72
CA ALA A 50 -8.35 29.91 12.84
C ALA A 50 -8.22 31.42 13.12
N ASP A 51 -7.03 31.98 12.97
CA ASP A 51 -6.78 33.42 13.11
C ASP A 51 -7.41 34.19 11.95
N ILE A 52 -7.28 33.71 10.72
CA ILE A 52 -7.96 34.27 9.55
C ILE A 52 -9.48 34.23 9.72
N GLY A 53 -10.02 33.12 10.24
CA GLY A 53 -11.42 33.00 10.61
C GLY A 53 -11.86 34.08 11.61
N ARG A 54 -11.13 34.22 12.72
CA ARG A 54 -11.38 35.25 13.74
C ARG A 54 -11.30 36.67 13.17
N VAL A 55 -10.28 36.97 12.37
CA VAL A 55 -10.13 38.26 11.68
C VAL A 55 -11.32 38.55 10.78
N SER A 56 -11.77 37.57 9.99
CA SER A 56 -12.93 37.72 9.11
C SER A 56 -14.26 37.96 9.86
N SER A 57 -14.33 37.59 11.14
CA SER A 57 -15.49 37.81 12.00
C SER A 57 -15.53 39.22 12.61
N THR A 58 -14.44 39.99 12.55
CA THR A 58 -14.34 41.29 13.24
C THR A 58 -15.11 42.43 12.57
N CYS A 59 -15.02 42.59 11.25
CA CYS A 59 -15.71 43.66 10.53
C CYS A 59 -15.96 43.29 9.06
N ARG A 60 -16.87 44.03 8.41
CA ARG A 60 -17.27 43.79 7.01
C ARG A 60 -16.10 43.85 6.04
N ARG A 61 -15.22 44.85 6.16
CA ARG A 61 -14.07 45.03 5.25
C ARG A 61 -13.09 43.85 5.31
N LEU A 62 -12.74 43.39 6.51
CA LEU A 62 -11.83 42.26 6.69
C LEU A 62 -12.49 40.94 6.26
N ARG A 63 -13.81 40.79 6.46
CA ARG A 63 -14.58 39.67 5.91
C ARG A 63 -14.51 39.63 4.39
N GLU A 64 -14.80 40.75 3.74
CA GLU A 64 -14.78 40.88 2.28
C GLU A 64 -13.37 40.62 1.73
N LEU A 65 -12.30 41.14 2.36
CA LEU A 65 -10.92 40.86 1.96
C LEU A 65 -10.56 39.38 2.06
N CYS A 66 -10.96 38.70 3.15
CA CYS A 66 -10.72 37.26 3.29
C CYS A 66 -11.51 36.41 2.28
N GLN A 67 -12.63 36.90 1.73
CA GLN A 67 -13.53 36.11 0.87
C GLN A 67 -13.40 36.43 -0.63
N SER A 68 -13.17 37.70 -0.99
CA SER A 68 -13.32 38.19 -2.36
C SER A 68 -12.17 37.83 -3.30
N SER A 69 -10.92 37.87 -2.83
CA SER A 69 -9.76 37.61 -3.69
C SER A 69 -9.38 36.13 -3.77
N GLY A 70 -9.86 35.30 -2.84
CA GLY A 70 -9.49 33.89 -2.70
C GLY A 70 -8.02 33.64 -2.33
N LYS A 71 -7.14 34.64 -2.44
CA LYS A 71 -5.68 34.50 -2.26
C LYS A 71 -5.29 34.16 -0.84
N VAL A 72 -5.94 34.75 0.16
CA VAL A 72 -5.67 34.45 1.58
C VAL A 72 -5.92 32.96 1.85
N TRP A 73 -7.08 32.44 1.43
CA TRP A 73 -7.39 31.02 1.61
C TRP A 73 -6.58 30.10 0.70
N LYS A 74 -6.22 30.53 -0.51
CA LYS A 74 -5.29 29.82 -1.38
C LYS A 74 -3.93 29.64 -0.70
N GLU A 75 -3.43 30.70 -0.07
CA GLU A 75 -2.16 30.66 0.64
C GLU A 75 -2.23 29.78 1.90
N GLN A 76 -3.30 29.90 2.68
CA GLN A 76 -3.55 29.02 3.83
C GLN A 76 -3.64 27.54 3.41
N PHE A 77 -4.31 27.26 2.29
CA PHE A 77 -4.39 25.92 1.71
C PHE A 77 -3.01 25.42 1.26
N ARG A 78 -2.26 26.25 0.52
CA ARG A 78 -0.92 25.94 0.01
C ARG A 78 0.08 25.64 1.12
N VAL A 79 0.09 26.46 2.17
CA VAL A 79 1.00 26.30 3.33
C VAL A 79 0.67 25.04 4.11
N ARG A 80 -0.63 24.74 4.28
CA ARG A 80 -1.06 23.59 5.09
C ARG A 80 -1.00 22.26 4.35
N TRP A 81 -1.34 22.24 3.06
CA TRP A 81 -1.42 21.04 2.22
C TRP A 81 -0.71 21.25 0.86
N PRO A 82 0.63 21.43 0.87
CA PRO A 82 1.39 21.71 -0.34
C PRO A 82 1.32 20.58 -1.39
N SER A 83 1.17 19.33 -0.93
CA SER A 83 0.99 18.12 -1.75
C SER A 83 -0.21 18.21 -2.69
N LEU A 84 -1.28 18.89 -2.27
CA LEU A 84 -2.52 18.99 -3.04
C LEU A 84 -2.45 20.02 -4.16
N MET A 85 -1.50 20.95 -4.10
CA MET A 85 -1.38 22.04 -5.08
C MET A 85 -1.12 21.55 -6.50
N LYS A 86 -0.54 20.36 -6.67
CA LYS A 86 -0.29 19.73 -7.98
C LYS A 86 -1.57 19.39 -8.75
N HIS A 87 -2.72 19.35 -8.07
CA HIS A 87 -4.02 19.05 -8.67
C HIS A 87 -4.76 20.28 -9.19
N TYR A 88 -4.21 21.48 -9.02
CA TYR A 88 -4.84 22.74 -9.46
C TYR A 88 -3.98 23.44 -10.51
N SER A 89 -4.60 23.87 -11.60
CA SER A 89 -3.97 24.74 -12.59
C SER A 89 -4.01 26.21 -12.15
N PRO A 90 -3.03 27.06 -12.52
CA PRO A 90 -3.10 28.50 -12.33
C PRO A 90 -4.33 29.15 -12.98
N THR A 91 -4.93 28.50 -13.98
CA THR A 91 -6.10 28.99 -14.72
C THR A 91 -7.43 28.61 -14.10
N ASP A 92 -7.45 27.72 -13.10
CA ASP A 92 -8.69 27.21 -12.54
C ASP A 92 -9.35 28.25 -11.64
N TYR A 93 -10.64 28.48 -11.85
CA TYR A 93 -11.44 29.25 -10.91
C TYR A 93 -11.82 28.34 -9.73
N VAL A 94 -11.15 28.55 -8.60
CA VAL A 94 -11.35 27.76 -7.36
C VAL A 94 -11.80 28.69 -6.24
N ASN A 95 -12.90 28.33 -5.57
CA ASN A 95 -13.29 28.98 -4.32
C ASN A 95 -12.48 28.38 -3.17
N TRP A 96 -11.31 28.96 -2.90
CA TRP A 96 -10.35 28.44 -1.92
C TRP A 96 -10.87 28.36 -0.48
N LEU A 97 -11.84 29.19 -0.09
CA LEU A 97 -12.46 29.07 1.24
C LEU A 97 -13.30 27.80 1.33
N GLU A 98 -14.13 27.53 0.33
CA GLU A 98 -14.93 26.30 0.30
C GLU A 98 -14.04 25.07 0.13
N GLU A 99 -13.01 25.15 -0.73
CA GLU A 99 -12.02 24.07 -0.91
C GLU A 99 -11.32 23.72 0.41
N TYR A 100 -10.90 24.75 1.16
CA TYR A 100 -10.29 24.59 2.48
C TYR A 100 -11.25 23.92 3.47
N LYS A 101 -12.53 24.33 3.50
CA LYS A 101 -13.54 23.72 4.37
C LYS A 101 -13.80 22.25 4.02
N VAL A 102 -13.93 21.93 2.74
CA VAL A 102 -14.16 20.57 2.26
C VAL A 102 -12.98 19.68 2.63
N ARG A 103 -11.73 20.11 2.38
CA ARG A 103 -10.53 19.37 2.79
C ARG A 103 -10.43 19.21 4.30
N GLN A 104 -10.76 20.25 5.07
CA GLN A 104 -10.76 20.19 6.54
C GLN A 104 -11.80 19.20 7.07
N LYS A 105 -13.01 19.16 6.49
CA LYS A 105 -14.08 18.20 6.85
C LYS A 105 -13.62 16.76 6.53
N ALA A 106 -13.12 16.53 5.32
CA ALA A 106 -12.60 15.22 4.90
C ALA A 106 -11.49 14.72 5.84
N GLY A 107 -10.58 15.59 6.27
CA GLY A 107 -9.51 15.22 7.20
C GLY A 107 -10.02 14.86 8.60
N LEU A 108 -11.03 15.57 9.11
CA LEU A 108 -11.66 15.22 10.38
C LEU A 108 -12.37 13.87 10.33
N GLU A 109 -13.10 13.59 9.25
CA GLU A 109 -13.74 12.28 9.05
C GLU A 109 -12.71 11.16 8.90
N ALA A 110 -11.63 11.36 8.15
CA ALA A 110 -10.54 10.39 8.05
C ALA A 110 -9.95 10.03 9.43
N ARG A 111 -9.67 11.05 10.25
CA ARG A 111 -9.16 10.84 11.61
C ARG A 111 -10.16 10.10 12.51
N LYS A 112 -11.45 10.44 12.41
CA LYS A 112 -12.52 9.78 13.16
C LYS A 112 -12.64 8.30 12.78
N ILE A 113 -12.57 8.00 11.49
CA ILE A 113 -12.57 6.62 10.97
C ILE A 113 -11.34 5.87 11.51
N VAL A 114 -10.14 6.40 11.32
CA VAL A 114 -8.88 5.79 11.82
C VAL A 114 -8.95 5.51 13.32
N ALA A 115 -9.44 6.46 14.13
CA ALA A 115 -9.57 6.29 15.56
C ALA A 115 -10.56 5.17 15.95
N SER A 116 -11.61 4.96 15.15
CA SER A 116 -12.61 3.90 15.41
C SER A 116 -12.09 2.49 15.11
N PHE A 117 -11.10 2.34 14.23
CA PHE A 117 -10.66 1.04 13.72
C PHE A 117 -10.03 0.17 14.80
N SER A 118 -9.27 0.76 15.73
CA SER A 118 -8.73 0.04 16.89
C SER A 118 -9.84 -0.68 17.65
N LYS A 119 -10.84 0.08 18.10
CA LYS A 119 -11.96 -0.46 18.87
C LYS A 119 -12.76 -1.52 18.12
N ARG A 120 -12.93 -1.37 16.81
CA ARG A 120 -13.72 -2.29 15.97
C ARG A 120 -12.97 -3.56 15.61
N PHE A 121 -11.67 -3.46 15.38
CA PHE A 121 -10.88 -4.50 14.71
C PHE A 121 -9.56 -4.80 15.46
N PHE A 122 -9.57 -4.69 16.78
CA PHE A 122 -8.42 -5.09 17.61
C PHE A 122 -8.29 -6.63 17.63
N SER A 123 -9.38 -7.33 17.96
CA SER A 123 -9.43 -8.80 18.04
C SER A 123 -9.36 -9.48 16.68
N GLU A 124 -9.81 -8.80 15.62
CA GLU A 124 -10.05 -9.43 14.32
C GLU A 124 -9.34 -8.69 13.19
N HIS A 125 -9.07 -9.41 12.10
CA HIS A 125 -8.68 -8.77 10.85
C HIS A 125 -9.83 -7.91 10.34
N VAL A 126 -9.52 -6.73 9.78
CA VAL A 126 -10.54 -5.85 9.22
C VAL A 126 -11.33 -6.61 8.16
N PRO A 127 -12.65 -6.82 8.33
CA PRO A 127 -13.46 -7.57 7.39
C PRO A 127 -13.66 -6.78 6.09
N CYS A 128 -14.14 -7.43 5.02
CA CYS A 128 -14.38 -6.76 3.74
C CYS A 128 -15.38 -5.59 3.88
N ASN A 129 -16.45 -5.80 4.64
CA ASN A 129 -17.42 -4.75 5.01
C ASN A 129 -16.89 -3.78 6.09
N GLY A 130 -15.70 -4.01 6.64
CA GLY A 130 -15.09 -3.16 7.65
C GLY A 130 -14.71 -1.77 7.12
N PHE A 131 -14.74 -1.60 5.79
CA PHE A 131 -14.47 -0.35 5.10
C PHE A 131 -15.74 0.32 4.54
N SER A 132 -16.94 -0.14 4.89
CA SER A 132 -18.21 0.43 4.37
C SER A 132 -18.37 1.93 4.67
N ASP A 133 -17.86 2.40 5.81
CA ASP A 133 -17.87 3.84 6.16
C ASP A 133 -17.00 4.68 5.20
N ILE A 134 -16.03 4.04 4.54
CA ILE A 134 -15.11 4.66 3.59
C ILE A 134 -15.71 4.66 2.18
N GLU A 135 -16.45 3.61 1.81
CA GLU A 135 -17.16 3.53 0.52
C GLU A 135 -18.21 4.64 0.36
N ASN A 136 -18.73 5.17 1.48
CA ASN A 136 -19.77 6.20 1.51
C ASN A 136 -19.22 7.62 1.78
N LEU A 137 -17.93 7.86 1.62
CA LEU A 137 -17.33 9.17 1.89
C LEU A 137 -17.83 10.24 0.90
N GLU A 138 -18.28 11.37 1.44
CA GLU A 138 -18.62 12.55 0.66
C GLU A 138 -17.36 13.41 0.39
N GLY A 139 -17.17 13.80 -0.87
CA GLY A 139 -16.15 14.76 -1.30
C GLY A 139 -14.97 14.15 -2.07
N PRO A 140 -13.96 14.95 -2.44
CA PRO A 140 -12.84 14.47 -3.25
C PRO A 140 -11.98 13.44 -2.52
N GLU A 141 -11.82 12.23 -3.11
CA GLU A 141 -10.99 11.15 -2.54
C GLU A 141 -9.56 11.59 -2.21
N ILE A 142 -8.99 12.49 -3.03
CA ILE A 142 -7.63 13.00 -2.87
C ILE A 142 -7.40 13.66 -1.49
N PHE A 143 -8.43 14.24 -0.90
CA PHE A 143 -8.37 14.88 0.41
C PHE A 143 -8.31 13.88 1.54
N PHE A 144 -9.02 12.77 1.38
CA PHE A 144 -8.99 11.67 2.33
C PHE A 144 -7.66 10.93 2.26
N GLU A 145 -7.20 10.60 1.05
CA GLU A 145 -5.87 10.01 0.82
C GLU A 145 -4.75 10.89 1.41
N ASP A 146 -4.80 12.20 1.18
CA ASP A 146 -3.82 13.15 1.72
C ASP A 146 -3.79 13.15 3.25
N GLU A 147 -4.94 13.13 3.93
CA GLU A 147 -4.97 13.06 5.41
C GLU A 147 -4.37 11.76 5.94
N LEU A 148 -4.65 10.63 5.29
CA LEU A 148 -4.06 9.34 5.67
C LEU A 148 -2.54 9.37 5.52
N VAL A 149 -2.02 9.95 4.43
CA VAL A 149 -0.59 10.15 4.24
C VAL A 149 -0.01 11.08 5.30
N CYS A 150 -0.71 12.15 5.69
CA CYS A 150 -0.30 13.00 6.81
C CYS A 150 -0.20 12.22 8.13
N ILE A 151 -1.12 11.29 8.40
CA ILE A 151 -1.06 10.42 9.59
C ILE A 151 0.16 9.49 9.53
N LEU A 152 0.43 8.89 8.36
CA LEU A 152 1.59 8.02 8.16
C LEU A 152 2.92 8.76 8.35
N ASN A 153 2.97 10.03 7.94
CA ASN A 153 4.15 10.88 8.03
C ASN A 153 4.30 11.60 9.38
N MET A 154 3.44 11.33 10.37
CA MET A 154 3.64 11.87 11.72
C MET A 154 5.02 11.47 12.26
N GLU A 155 5.81 12.45 12.71
CA GLU A 155 7.20 12.20 13.08
C GLU A 155 7.35 11.27 14.30
N GLY A 156 8.48 10.55 14.30
CA GLY A 156 8.94 9.76 15.43
C GLY A 156 8.16 8.45 15.65
N ARG A 157 8.41 7.89 16.83
CA ARG A 157 7.95 6.58 17.30
C ARG A 157 6.57 6.60 17.95
N LYS A 158 5.80 7.65 17.67
CA LYS A 158 4.47 7.91 18.23
C LYS A 158 3.37 7.56 17.24
N ALA A 159 2.14 7.46 17.77
CA ALA A 159 0.92 7.23 17.01
C ALA A 159 0.97 5.95 16.16
N LEU A 160 1.64 4.91 16.65
CA LEU A 160 1.84 3.64 15.93
C LEU A 160 0.49 2.99 15.55
N THR A 161 -0.51 3.03 16.44
CA THR A 161 -1.87 2.56 16.15
C THR A 161 -2.56 3.34 15.03
N TRP A 162 -2.41 4.67 15.04
CA TRP A 162 -2.97 5.50 13.98
C TRP A 162 -2.29 5.21 12.64
N LYS A 163 -0.96 5.10 12.62
CA LYS A 163 -0.19 4.75 11.42
C LYS A 163 -0.58 3.37 10.89
N TYR A 164 -0.76 2.38 11.76
CA TYR A 164 -1.16 1.03 11.38
C TYR A 164 -2.52 1.02 10.66
N TYR A 165 -3.55 1.62 11.26
CA TYR A 165 -4.88 1.63 10.65
C TYR A 165 -4.98 2.58 9.46
N ALA A 166 -4.33 3.74 9.49
CA ALA A 166 -4.24 4.61 8.31
C ALA A 166 -3.57 3.91 7.13
N LYS A 167 -2.53 3.10 7.37
CA LYS A 167 -1.87 2.29 6.34
C LYS A 167 -2.82 1.27 5.73
N LYS A 168 -3.60 0.54 6.55
CA LYS A 168 -4.58 -0.45 6.08
C LYS A 168 -5.71 0.21 5.27
N ILE A 169 -6.21 1.36 5.74
CA ILE A 169 -7.26 2.13 5.05
C ILE A 169 -6.74 2.65 3.69
N LEU A 170 -5.55 3.28 3.68
CA LEU A 170 -4.96 3.79 2.45
C LEU A 170 -4.67 2.68 1.44
N TYR A 171 -4.18 1.53 1.92
CA TYR A 171 -3.95 0.34 1.11
C TYR A 171 -5.24 -0.11 0.42
N TYR A 172 -6.33 -0.25 1.17
CA TYR A 172 -7.63 -0.65 0.65
C TYR A 172 -8.16 0.37 -0.38
N LEU A 173 -8.17 1.66 -0.05
CA LEU A 173 -8.65 2.72 -0.94
C LEU A 173 -7.95 2.71 -2.29
N ARG A 174 -6.62 2.66 -2.27
CA ARG A 174 -5.82 2.64 -3.50
C ARG A 174 -6.07 1.37 -4.29
N GLN A 175 -6.13 0.20 -3.66
CA GLN A 175 -6.46 -1.05 -4.37
C GLN A 175 -7.82 -0.99 -5.05
N GLN A 176 -8.87 -0.49 -4.39
CA GLN A 176 -10.20 -0.37 -5.01
C GLN A 176 -10.18 0.56 -6.22
N LYS A 177 -9.53 1.71 -6.09
CA LYS A 177 -9.36 2.67 -7.19
C LYS A 177 -8.61 2.07 -8.37
N ILE A 178 -7.49 1.40 -8.11
CA ILE A 178 -6.71 0.71 -9.15
C ILE A 178 -7.53 -0.38 -9.81
N LEU A 179 -8.32 -1.14 -9.03
CA LEU A 179 -9.17 -2.19 -9.56
C LEU A 179 -10.27 -1.64 -10.49
N ASN A 180 -10.88 -0.52 -10.11
CA ASN A 180 -11.88 0.15 -10.95
C ASN A 180 -11.26 0.68 -12.25
N ASN A 181 -10.07 1.29 -12.17
CA ASN A 181 -9.34 1.75 -13.34
C ASN A 181 -8.94 0.58 -14.25
N LEU A 182 -8.46 -0.53 -13.68
CA LEU A 182 -8.12 -1.73 -14.42
C LEU A 182 -9.36 -2.35 -15.11
N LYS A 183 -10.51 -2.38 -14.44
CA LYS A 183 -11.77 -2.83 -15.06
C LYS A 183 -12.17 -1.95 -16.24
N ALA A 184 -12.08 -0.64 -16.10
CA ALA A 184 -12.34 0.31 -17.19
C ALA A 184 -11.34 0.14 -18.34
N PHE A 185 -10.07 -0.09 -18.03
CA PHE A 185 -9.01 -0.38 -19.01
C PHE A 185 -9.29 -1.68 -19.78
N LEU A 186 -9.72 -2.75 -19.09
CA LEU A 186 -10.02 -4.03 -19.73
C LEU A 186 -11.28 -4.01 -20.61
N GLN A 187 -12.16 -3.02 -20.43
CA GLN A 187 -13.33 -2.79 -21.26
C GLN A 187 -13.02 -2.03 -22.56
N GLN A 188 -11.80 -1.50 -22.72
CA GLN A 188 -11.37 -0.88 -23.96
C GLN A 188 -11.36 -1.89 -25.12
N PRO A 189 -11.53 -1.44 -26.38
CA PRO A 189 -11.55 -2.34 -27.53
C PRO A 189 -10.18 -2.99 -27.78
N ASP A 190 -10.17 -4.12 -28.49
CA ASP A 190 -8.98 -4.97 -28.63
C ASP A 190 -7.85 -4.35 -29.48
N ASP A 191 -8.13 -3.27 -30.22
CA ASP A 191 -7.15 -2.46 -30.97
C ASP A 191 -6.40 -1.45 -30.08
N TYR A 192 -6.79 -1.31 -28.81
CA TYR A 192 -6.11 -0.47 -27.85
C TYR A 192 -4.81 -1.13 -27.34
N GLU A 193 -3.66 -0.64 -27.81
CA GLU A 193 -2.36 -1.23 -27.53
C GLU A 193 -1.55 -0.53 -26.42
N SER A 194 -1.95 -0.71 -25.16
CA SER A 194 -1.23 -0.16 -24.00
C SER A 194 -0.75 -1.26 -23.03
N TYR A 195 0.09 -2.18 -23.51
CA TYR A 195 0.63 -3.28 -22.69
C TYR A 195 1.35 -2.78 -21.43
N LEU A 196 2.08 -1.68 -21.54
CA LEU A 196 2.79 -1.07 -20.42
C LEU A 196 1.82 -0.57 -19.34
N GLU A 197 0.77 0.14 -19.73
CA GLU A 197 -0.23 0.65 -18.78
C GLU A 197 -0.93 -0.48 -18.02
N GLY A 198 -1.33 -1.53 -18.74
CA GLY A 198 -1.88 -2.74 -18.12
C GLY A 198 -0.92 -3.36 -17.09
N ALA A 199 0.37 -3.45 -17.42
CA ALA A 199 1.39 -3.92 -16.49
C ALA A 199 1.54 -2.99 -15.29
N VAL A 200 1.46 -1.66 -15.48
CA VAL A 200 1.52 -0.68 -14.40
C VAL A 200 0.34 -0.78 -13.45
N TYR A 201 -0.87 -1.10 -13.93
CA TYR A 201 -1.99 -1.38 -13.02
C TYR A 201 -1.73 -2.60 -12.12
N ILE A 202 -1.08 -3.65 -12.64
CA ILE A 202 -0.67 -4.80 -11.81
C ILE A 202 0.38 -4.37 -10.78
N ASP A 203 1.39 -3.60 -11.18
CA ASP A 203 2.40 -3.05 -10.27
C ASP A 203 1.76 -2.27 -9.13
N GLN A 204 0.86 -1.34 -9.46
CA GLN A 204 0.14 -0.51 -8.51
C GLN A 204 -0.74 -1.35 -7.58
N TYR A 205 -1.48 -2.33 -8.10
CA TYR A 205 -2.40 -3.14 -7.30
C TYR A 205 -1.68 -3.99 -6.25
N CYS A 206 -0.55 -4.59 -6.64
CA CYS A 206 0.27 -5.38 -5.73
C CYS A 206 1.11 -4.51 -4.78
N ASN A 207 1.33 -3.23 -5.11
CA ASN A 207 2.16 -2.32 -4.33
C ASN A 207 1.46 -0.96 -4.12
N PRO A 208 0.25 -0.92 -3.55
CA PRO A 208 -0.61 0.27 -3.57
C PRO A 208 -0.05 1.43 -2.74
N LEU A 209 0.84 1.16 -1.79
CA LEU A 209 1.48 2.20 -0.99
C LEU A 209 2.72 2.80 -1.66
N SER A 210 3.22 2.19 -2.74
CA SER A 210 4.37 2.69 -3.49
C SER A 210 3.96 3.81 -4.43
N ASP A 211 4.86 4.77 -4.64
CA ASP A 211 4.64 5.85 -5.62
C ASP A 211 5.00 5.33 -7.01
N ILE A 212 4.02 4.74 -7.69
CA ILE A 212 4.16 4.11 -9.00
C ILE A 212 3.31 4.90 -10.00
N SER A 213 3.97 5.54 -10.95
CA SER A 213 3.36 6.38 -11.96
C SER A 213 3.70 5.87 -13.35
N LEU A 214 2.69 5.69 -14.21
CA LEU A 214 2.90 5.35 -15.61
C LEU A 214 3.80 6.39 -16.30
N LYS A 215 3.63 7.67 -15.97
CA LYS A 215 4.42 8.77 -16.53
C LYS A 215 5.90 8.64 -16.19
N ASP A 216 6.23 8.25 -14.96
CA ASP A 216 7.62 8.15 -14.51
C ASP A 216 8.30 6.89 -15.06
N ILE A 217 7.55 5.79 -15.19
CA ILE A 217 8.00 4.58 -15.90
C ILE A 217 8.23 4.89 -17.37
N GLN A 218 7.31 5.62 -18.01
CA GLN A 218 7.43 6.04 -19.40
C GLN A 218 8.65 6.92 -19.62
N ALA A 219 8.89 7.92 -18.77
CA ALA A 219 10.07 8.79 -18.85
C ALA A 219 11.40 8.02 -18.71
N GLN A 220 11.44 6.98 -17.86
CA GLN A 220 12.60 6.08 -17.78
C GLN A 220 12.81 5.28 -19.06
N ILE A 221 11.74 4.79 -19.69
CA ILE A 221 11.81 4.10 -20.98
C ILE A 221 12.24 5.06 -22.09
N ASP A 222 11.71 6.28 -22.11
CA ASP A 222 12.07 7.31 -23.09
C ASP A 222 13.56 7.66 -22.98
N SER A 223 14.11 7.69 -21.76
CA SER A 223 15.56 7.86 -21.54
C SER A 223 16.38 6.71 -22.14
N ILE A 224 15.86 5.48 -22.13
CA ILE A 224 16.50 4.33 -22.80
C ILE A 224 16.40 4.50 -24.32
N VAL A 225 15.25 4.92 -24.83
CA VAL A 225 15.01 5.16 -26.26
C VAL A 225 15.97 6.24 -26.79
N GLU A 226 16.23 7.30 -26.04
CA GLU A 226 17.23 8.31 -26.37
C GLU A 226 18.65 7.72 -26.51
N LEU A 227 19.03 6.79 -25.63
CA LEU A 227 20.31 6.08 -25.73
C LEU A 227 20.37 5.16 -26.96
N VAL A 228 19.25 4.50 -27.31
CA VAL A 228 19.15 3.71 -28.54
C VAL A 228 19.28 4.61 -29.77
N CYS A 229 18.55 5.73 -29.82
CA CYS A 229 18.67 6.73 -30.89
C CYS A 229 20.09 7.27 -31.03
N LYS A 230 20.80 7.51 -29.91
CA LYS A 230 22.20 7.95 -29.93
C LYS A 230 23.11 6.88 -30.54
N THR A 231 22.91 5.61 -30.18
CA THR A 231 23.66 4.47 -30.74
C THR A 231 23.36 4.32 -32.24
N LEU A 232 22.08 4.37 -32.60
CA LEU A 232 21.61 4.23 -33.98
C LEU A 232 22.13 5.35 -34.87
N ARG A 233 22.23 6.59 -34.38
CA ARG A 233 22.85 7.72 -35.12
C ARG A 233 24.31 7.45 -35.48
N GLY A 234 25.04 6.69 -34.66
CA GLY A 234 26.40 6.25 -34.95
C GLY A 234 26.47 5.19 -36.06
N ILE A 235 25.43 4.38 -36.22
CA ILE A 235 25.31 3.33 -37.24
C ILE A 235 24.78 3.93 -38.56
N ASN A 236 23.68 4.67 -38.48
CA ASN A 236 22.99 5.30 -39.60
C ASN A 236 22.42 6.67 -39.15
N SER A 237 23.12 7.75 -39.52
CA SER A 237 22.78 9.11 -39.10
C SER A 237 21.47 9.65 -39.71
N ARG A 238 20.94 9.01 -40.75
CA ARG A 238 19.69 9.37 -41.44
C ARG A 238 18.58 8.35 -41.20
N HIS A 239 18.71 7.50 -40.18
CA HIS A 239 17.73 6.47 -39.90
C HIS A 239 16.33 7.07 -39.59
N PRO A 240 15.23 6.53 -40.17
CA PRO A 240 13.89 7.08 -40.00
C PRO A 240 13.44 7.16 -38.53
N SER A 241 13.81 6.19 -37.68
CA SER A 241 13.49 6.22 -36.24
C SER A 241 13.98 7.47 -35.50
N LEU A 242 15.01 8.15 -36.02
CA LEU A 242 15.55 9.36 -35.39
C LEU A 242 14.61 10.57 -35.54
N ALA A 243 13.65 10.51 -36.46
CA ALA A 243 12.67 11.56 -36.71
C ALA A 243 11.34 11.32 -35.98
N PHE A 244 11.12 10.13 -35.42
CA PHE A 244 9.87 9.83 -34.72
C PHE A 244 9.78 10.64 -33.43
N LYS A 245 8.62 11.26 -33.22
CA LYS A 245 8.32 11.93 -31.95
C LYS A 245 7.74 10.92 -30.97
N ALA A 246 8.02 11.14 -29.69
CA ALA A 246 7.40 10.38 -28.61
C ALA A 246 5.86 10.41 -28.75
N GLY A 247 5.26 9.23 -28.91
CA GLY A 247 3.80 9.06 -29.05
C GLY A 247 3.24 9.00 -30.49
N GLU A 248 4.06 9.16 -31.53
CA GLU A 248 3.62 8.96 -32.93
C GLU A 248 3.82 7.48 -33.35
N SER A 249 2.74 6.79 -33.74
CA SER A 249 2.81 5.43 -34.31
C SER A 249 3.30 5.47 -35.75
N SER A 250 4.60 5.72 -35.94
CA SER A 250 5.27 5.59 -37.23
C SER A 250 5.94 4.22 -37.33
N MET A 251 5.75 3.54 -38.46
CA MET A 251 6.34 2.23 -38.71
C MET A 251 7.40 2.32 -39.80
N ILE A 252 8.49 1.56 -39.64
CA ILE A 252 9.51 1.38 -40.66
C ILE A 252 9.05 0.25 -41.57
N MET A 253 9.16 0.40 -42.88
CA MET A 253 8.77 -0.65 -43.83
C MET A 253 9.93 -1.59 -44.17
N GLU A 254 11.16 -1.07 -44.21
CA GLU A 254 12.35 -1.84 -44.57
C GLU A 254 12.86 -2.72 -43.41
N ILE A 255 12.90 -4.03 -43.65
CA ILE A 255 13.34 -5.04 -42.66
C ILE A 255 14.79 -4.80 -42.22
N GLU A 256 15.66 -4.37 -43.12
CA GLU A 256 17.07 -4.08 -42.80
C GLU A 256 17.20 -2.90 -41.82
N LEU A 257 16.35 -1.87 -41.96
CA LEU A 257 16.30 -0.74 -41.04
C LEU A 257 15.71 -1.15 -39.68
N GLN A 258 14.66 -1.97 -39.69
CA GLN A 258 14.14 -2.56 -38.45
C GLN A 258 15.21 -3.40 -37.72
N SER A 259 16.01 -4.18 -38.46
CA SER A 259 17.13 -4.96 -37.88
C SER A 259 18.17 -4.06 -37.22
N GLN A 260 18.54 -2.93 -37.84
CA GLN A 260 19.48 -1.96 -37.24
C GLN A 260 18.97 -1.42 -35.90
N VAL A 261 17.67 -1.17 -35.79
CA VAL A 261 17.04 -0.76 -34.53
C VAL A 261 17.17 -1.86 -33.48
N LEU A 262 16.83 -3.11 -33.82
CA LEU A 262 16.92 -4.25 -32.90
C LEU A 262 18.35 -4.48 -32.40
N ASP A 263 19.36 -4.36 -33.28
CA ASP A 263 20.76 -4.48 -32.90
C ASP A 263 21.21 -3.35 -31.95
N ALA A 264 20.80 -2.11 -32.24
CA ALA A 264 21.08 -0.97 -31.35
C ALA A 264 20.38 -1.12 -29.98
N MET A 265 19.15 -1.63 -29.96
CA MET A 265 18.43 -1.95 -28.73
C MET A 265 19.15 -3.02 -27.91
N ASN A 266 19.57 -4.12 -28.55
CA ASN A 266 20.28 -5.20 -27.89
C ASN A 266 21.57 -4.70 -27.23
N TYR A 267 22.35 -3.89 -27.95
CA TYR A 267 23.57 -3.29 -27.42
C TYR A 267 23.29 -2.35 -26.23
N VAL A 268 22.29 -1.47 -26.33
CA VAL A 268 21.97 -0.55 -25.22
C VAL A 268 21.44 -1.31 -24.01
N LEU A 269 20.45 -2.20 -24.18
CA LEU A 269 19.84 -2.91 -23.07
C LEU A 269 20.82 -3.85 -22.38
N TYR A 270 21.49 -4.71 -23.13
CA TYR A 270 22.25 -5.82 -22.56
C TYR A 270 23.73 -5.51 -22.36
N ASP A 271 24.34 -4.70 -23.24
CA ASP A 271 25.77 -4.38 -23.16
C ASP A 271 26.04 -3.06 -22.43
N GLN A 272 25.27 -2.00 -22.65
CA GLN A 272 25.48 -0.74 -21.93
C GLN A 272 24.79 -0.73 -20.56
N LEU A 273 23.47 -0.96 -20.54
CA LEU A 273 22.66 -0.86 -19.33
C LEU A 273 22.69 -2.15 -18.48
N LYS A 274 23.17 -3.27 -19.04
CA LYS A 274 23.33 -4.55 -18.33
C LYS A 274 22.01 -5.15 -17.83
N PHE A 275 20.91 -4.93 -18.55
CA PHE A 275 19.69 -5.69 -18.32
C PHE A 275 19.95 -7.19 -18.47
N LYS A 276 19.32 -8.01 -17.64
CA LYS A 276 19.46 -9.48 -17.72
C LYS A 276 18.25 -10.21 -17.14
N GLY A 277 17.97 -11.38 -17.68
CA GLY A 277 17.05 -12.32 -17.04
C GLY A 277 17.56 -12.79 -15.67
N ASN A 278 16.72 -12.74 -14.64
CA ASN A 278 17.09 -13.19 -13.30
C ASN A 278 16.98 -14.72 -13.18
N ARG A 279 18.04 -15.44 -13.55
CA ARG A 279 18.06 -16.92 -13.49
C ARG A 279 18.32 -17.46 -12.08
N MET A 280 19.05 -16.69 -11.25
CA MET A 280 19.43 -17.10 -9.90
C MET A 280 18.26 -16.99 -8.92
N ASP A 281 17.48 -15.93 -9.06
CA ASP A 281 16.33 -15.62 -8.21
C ASP A 281 15.10 -15.39 -9.09
N TYR A 282 14.79 -16.41 -9.92
CA TYR A 282 13.73 -16.35 -10.93
C TYR A 282 12.35 -16.11 -10.32
N TYR A 283 12.11 -16.68 -9.15
CA TYR A 283 10.81 -16.69 -8.48
C TYR A 283 10.56 -15.47 -7.59
N ASN A 284 11.38 -14.42 -7.71
CA ASN A 284 11.15 -13.16 -7.02
C ASN A 284 10.09 -12.30 -7.72
N ALA A 285 9.05 -11.91 -6.99
CA ALA A 285 7.95 -11.08 -7.50
C ALA A 285 8.43 -9.73 -8.06
N LEU A 286 9.52 -9.16 -7.54
CA LEU A 286 10.12 -7.92 -8.04
C LEU A 286 10.62 -8.04 -9.49
N ASN A 287 10.77 -9.24 -10.04
CA ASN A 287 11.13 -9.44 -11.44
C ASN A 287 9.93 -9.26 -12.40
N LEU A 288 8.71 -9.20 -11.89
CA LEU A 288 7.48 -9.01 -12.66
C LEU A 288 7.07 -7.54 -12.74
N TYR A 289 7.36 -6.75 -11.71
CA TYR A 289 6.92 -5.36 -11.64
C TYR A 289 7.79 -4.46 -12.50
N MET A 290 7.20 -3.76 -13.48
CA MET A 290 7.92 -2.93 -14.44
C MET A 290 8.77 -1.84 -13.78
N HIS A 291 8.26 -1.19 -12.72
CA HIS A 291 9.05 -0.20 -11.97
C HIS A 291 10.31 -0.81 -11.34
N GLN A 292 10.23 -2.04 -10.83
CA GLN A 292 11.37 -2.76 -10.25
C GLN A 292 12.32 -3.29 -11.32
N VAL A 293 11.79 -3.73 -12.47
CA VAL A 293 12.61 -4.21 -13.59
C VAL A 293 13.50 -3.09 -14.12
N LEU A 294 12.99 -1.87 -14.22
CA LEU A 294 13.79 -0.70 -14.63
C LEU A 294 14.89 -0.34 -13.61
N ILE A 295 14.56 -0.35 -12.31
CA ILE A 295 15.51 -0.03 -11.23
C ILE A 295 16.60 -1.11 -11.10
N ARG A 296 16.18 -2.38 -10.98
CA ARG A 296 17.07 -3.52 -10.73
C ARG A 296 17.75 -4.04 -11.99
N ARG A 297 17.22 -3.67 -13.16
CA ARG A 297 17.64 -4.16 -14.49
C ARG A 297 17.58 -5.68 -14.62
N THR A 298 16.65 -6.29 -13.88
CA THR A 298 16.44 -7.74 -13.87
C THR A 298 14.97 -8.08 -13.95
N GLY A 299 14.60 -9.04 -14.80
CA GLY A 299 13.21 -9.46 -14.99
C GLY A 299 13.08 -10.94 -15.34
N ILE A 300 11.84 -11.35 -15.61
CA ILE A 300 11.47 -12.67 -16.16
C ILE A 300 11.04 -12.52 -17.64
N PRO A 301 10.79 -13.61 -18.40
CA PRO A 301 10.51 -13.52 -19.83
C PRO A 301 9.42 -12.53 -20.22
N ILE A 302 8.30 -12.48 -19.50
CA ILE A 302 7.20 -11.58 -19.85
C ILE A 302 7.55 -10.10 -19.61
N SER A 303 8.14 -9.74 -18.47
CA SER A 303 8.45 -8.35 -18.14
C SER A 303 9.59 -7.79 -19.00
N MET A 304 10.60 -8.62 -19.31
CA MET A 304 11.65 -8.26 -20.26
C MET A 304 11.11 -8.06 -21.67
N SER A 305 10.17 -8.91 -22.10
CA SER A 305 9.53 -8.79 -23.40
C SER A 305 8.66 -7.54 -23.51
N LEU A 306 7.95 -7.15 -22.44
CA LEU A 306 7.18 -5.92 -22.42
C LEU A 306 8.07 -4.67 -22.53
N LEU A 307 9.18 -4.62 -21.78
CA LEU A 307 10.16 -3.53 -21.92
C LEU A 307 10.69 -3.44 -23.36
N TYR A 308 11.09 -4.58 -23.92
CA TYR A 308 11.63 -4.67 -25.28
C TYR A 308 10.61 -4.23 -26.33
N LEU A 309 9.37 -4.74 -26.22
CA LEU A 309 8.24 -4.40 -27.08
C LEU A 309 7.94 -2.90 -27.05
N THR A 310 7.89 -2.28 -25.86
CA THR A 310 7.61 -0.85 -25.72
C THR A 310 8.68 0.01 -26.41
N ILE A 311 9.96 -0.32 -26.22
CA ILE A 311 11.08 0.40 -26.86
C ILE A 311 11.04 0.22 -28.38
N ALA A 312 10.86 -1.01 -28.87
CA ALA A 312 10.81 -1.31 -30.30
C ALA A 312 9.69 -0.53 -31.00
N ARG A 313 8.51 -0.47 -30.38
CA ARG A 313 7.36 0.26 -30.91
C ARG A 313 7.64 1.75 -31.05
N GLN A 314 8.27 2.39 -30.07
CA GLN A 314 8.63 3.81 -30.16
C GLN A 314 9.66 4.11 -31.26
N LEU A 315 10.46 3.11 -31.63
CA LEU A 315 11.46 3.22 -32.69
C LEU A 315 10.92 2.72 -34.05
N GLY A 316 9.62 2.40 -34.13
CA GLY A 316 8.88 2.00 -35.32
C GLY A 316 9.12 0.58 -35.80
N VAL A 317 9.52 -0.33 -34.90
CA VAL A 317 9.61 -1.76 -35.19
C VAL A 317 8.37 -2.47 -34.64
N PRO A 318 7.49 -3.01 -35.50
CA PRO A 318 6.27 -3.69 -35.07
C PRO A 318 6.61 -5.11 -34.58
N LEU A 319 6.69 -5.27 -33.27
CA LEU A 319 6.80 -6.56 -32.61
C LEU A 319 5.45 -6.98 -32.04
N GLU A 320 5.17 -8.28 -32.06
CA GLU A 320 3.92 -8.84 -31.58
C GLU A 320 4.17 -9.80 -30.41
N PRO A 321 3.44 -9.71 -29.29
CA PRO A 321 3.64 -10.59 -28.15
C PRO A 321 3.12 -12.01 -28.42
N VAL A 322 3.86 -13.01 -27.95
CA VAL A 322 3.53 -14.44 -28.06
C VAL A 322 3.54 -15.09 -26.68
N ASN A 323 2.40 -15.62 -26.24
CA ASN A 323 2.26 -16.32 -24.96
C ASN A 323 2.80 -17.75 -25.01
N PHE A 324 4.07 -17.89 -25.36
CA PHE A 324 4.72 -19.16 -25.57
C PHE A 324 4.91 -19.91 -24.22
N PRO A 325 4.71 -21.25 -24.18
CA PRO A 325 4.75 -22.01 -22.94
C PRO A 325 6.09 -21.86 -22.22
N SER A 326 6.05 -21.75 -20.89
CA SER A 326 7.22 -21.58 -19.99
C SER A 326 8.08 -20.32 -20.22
N HIS A 327 8.03 -19.71 -21.40
CA HIS A 327 8.93 -18.63 -21.80
C HIS A 327 8.23 -17.68 -22.76
N PHE A 328 7.84 -16.50 -22.30
CA PHE A 328 7.16 -15.51 -23.15
C PHE A 328 8.12 -14.95 -24.20
N LEU A 329 7.62 -14.78 -25.44
CA LEU A 329 8.42 -14.34 -26.59
C LEU A 329 7.75 -13.16 -27.29
N LEU A 330 8.51 -12.48 -28.14
CA LEU A 330 7.96 -11.59 -29.17
C LEU A 330 8.14 -12.25 -30.54
N ARG A 331 7.33 -11.91 -31.52
CA ARG A 331 7.54 -12.28 -32.92
C ARG A 331 7.66 -11.03 -33.79
N TRP A 332 8.47 -11.15 -34.82
CA TRP A 332 8.83 -10.11 -35.76
C TRP A 332 8.56 -10.64 -37.17
N CYS A 333 7.66 -9.97 -37.89
CA CYS A 333 7.29 -10.36 -39.26
C CYS A 333 8.40 -9.98 -40.24
N GLN A 334 8.87 -10.95 -41.04
CA GLN A 334 9.81 -10.71 -42.14
C GLN A 334 9.18 -10.95 -43.53
N GLY A 335 7.89 -11.26 -43.59
CA GLY A 335 7.17 -11.55 -44.83
C GLY A 335 6.76 -10.29 -45.61
N ALA A 336 6.53 -10.45 -46.92
CA ALA A 336 6.00 -9.38 -47.78
C ALA A 336 4.52 -9.07 -47.45
N GLU A 337 4.15 -7.79 -47.48
CA GLU A 337 2.76 -7.35 -47.27
C GLU A 337 1.78 -8.09 -48.20
N GLY A 338 0.72 -8.67 -47.62
CA GLY A 338 -0.35 -9.36 -48.36
C GLY A 338 -0.15 -10.86 -48.62
N ALA A 339 0.94 -11.46 -48.14
CA ALA A 339 1.13 -12.91 -48.18
C ALA A 339 0.33 -13.62 -47.06
N THR A 340 -0.12 -14.86 -47.32
CA THR A 340 -0.61 -15.75 -46.26
C THR A 340 0.58 -16.17 -45.40
N LEU A 341 0.74 -15.56 -44.23
CA LEU A 341 1.88 -15.80 -43.33
C LEU A 341 1.72 -17.12 -42.56
N ASP A 342 2.77 -17.94 -42.55
CA ASP A 342 2.94 -19.11 -41.69
C ASP A 342 3.91 -18.81 -40.53
N ILE A 343 3.98 -19.67 -39.53
CA ILE A 343 4.87 -19.54 -38.36
C ILE A 343 6.36 -19.47 -38.74
N PHE A 344 6.74 -19.95 -39.93
CA PHE A 344 8.11 -19.89 -40.42
C PHE A 344 8.49 -18.55 -41.07
N ASP A 345 7.51 -17.67 -41.33
CA ASP A 345 7.74 -16.32 -41.85
C ASP A 345 8.05 -15.28 -40.76
N TYR A 346 8.10 -15.75 -39.51
CA TYR A 346 8.40 -14.93 -38.33
C TYR A 346 9.74 -15.32 -37.72
N ILE A 347 10.45 -14.31 -37.25
CA ILE A 347 11.55 -14.46 -36.30
C ILE A 347 11.01 -14.21 -34.90
N TYR A 348 11.34 -15.10 -33.96
CA TYR A 348 10.95 -14.95 -32.56
C TYR A 348 12.09 -14.32 -31.78
N ILE A 349 11.79 -13.37 -30.91
CA ILE A 349 12.78 -12.63 -30.13
C ILE A 349 12.65 -13.01 -28.66
N ASP A 350 13.74 -13.53 -28.10
CA ASP A 350 13.88 -13.80 -26.66
C ASP A 350 14.55 -12.61 -25.96
N ALA A 351 13.75 -11.68 -25.45
CA ALA A 351 14.24 -10.55 -24.65
C ALA A 351 14.91 -10.96 -23.33
N PHE A 352 14.54 -12.11 -22.75
CA PHE A 352 15.20 -12.64 -21.55
C PHE A 352 16.59 -13.22 -21.86
N GLY A 353 16.73 -13.79 -23.06
CA GLY A 353 17.95 -14.33 -23.65
C GLY A 353 18.79 -13.30 -24.41
N LYS A 354 18.74 -12.02 -24.02
CA LYS A 354 19.49 -10.90 -24.63
C LYS A 354 19.08 -10.57 -26.07
N GLY A 355 17.78 -10.64 -26.37
CA GLY A 355 17.23 -10.31 -27.68
C GLY A 355 17.61 -11.31 -28.77
N LYS A 356 17.92 -12.56 -28.39
CA LYS A 356 18.27 -13.62 -29.33
C LYS A 356 17.11 -13.83 -30.31
N GLN A 357 17.43 -13.79 -31.60
CA GLN A 357 16.51 -14.14 -32.67
C GLN A 357 16.49 -15.66 -32.84
N LEU A 358 15.28 -16.23 -32.90
CA LEU A 358 15.02 -17.67 -32.85
C LEU A 358 14.10 -18.06 -34.01
N THR A 359 14.43 -19.18 -34.63
CA THR A 359 13.51 -19.92 -35.50
C THR A 359 12.52 -20.74 -34.66
N VAL A 360 11.44 -21.22 -35.29
CA VAL A 360 10.45 -22.13 -34.65
C VAL A 360 11.14 -23.30 -33.93
N LYS A 361 12.11 -23.96 -34.58
CA LYS A 361 12.84 -25.10 -33.99
C LYS A 361 13.67 -24.70 -32.76
N GLU A 362 14.24 -23.50 -32.77
CA GLU A 362 15.00 -23.01 -31.62
C GLU A 362 14.10 -22.60 -30.45
N CYS A 363 12.88 -22.14 -30.72
CA CYS A 363 11.87 -21.92 -29.68
C CYS A 363 11.50 -23.23 -28.97
N GLU A 364 11.31 -24.32 -29.72
CA GLU A 364 11.04 -25.65 -29.13
C GLU A 364 12.24 -26.16 -28.32
N TYR A 365 13.46 -25.95 -28.83
CA TYR A 365 14.69 -26.29 -28.10
C TYR A 365 14.81 -25.52 -26.77
N LEU A 366 14.41 -24.24 -26.75
CA LEU A 366 14.45 -23.39 -25.56
C LEU A 366 13.62 -23.98 -24.40
N ILE A 367 12.51 -24.66 -24.71
CA ILE A 367 11.59 -25.23 -23.72
C ILE A 367 11.68 -26.76 -23.60
N GLY A 368 12.46 -27.41 -24.46
CA GLY A 368 12.68 -28.86 -24.46
C GLY A 368 11.45 -29.69 -24.86
N GLN A 369 10.49 -29.12 -25.60
CA GLN A 369 9.29 -29.83 -26.05
C GLN A 369 8.75 -29.25 -27.36
N HIS A 370 8.14 -30.12 -28.18
CA HIS A 370 7.42 -29.70 -29.39
C HIS A 370 6.04 -29.12 -29.05
N VAL A 371 5.62 -28.11 -29.81
CA VAL A 371 4.35 -27.41 -29.56
C VAL A 371 3.59 -27.13 -30.85
N THR A 372 2.28 -26.93 -30.76
CA THR A 372 1.43 -26.68 -31.93
C THR A 372 1.57 -25.25 -32.45
N ALA A 373 1.32 -25.05 -33.76
CA ALA A 373 1.38 -23.73 -34.40
C ALA A 373 0.51 -22.66 -33.70
N ALA A 374 -0.59 -23.07 -33.06
CA ALA A 374 -1.48 -22.17 -32.32
C ALA A 374 -0.79 -21.43 -31.16
N LEU A 375 0.28 -21.99 -30.58
CA LEU A 375 1.01 -21.39 -29.46
C LEU A 375 2.02 -20.30 -29.90
N TYR A 376 2.18 -20.10 -31.21
CA TYR A 376 3.00 -19.04 -31.80
C TYR A 376 2.18 -17.81 -32.24
N GLY A 377 0.88 -17.81 -31.98
CA GLY A 377 -0.02 -16.71 -32.32
C GLY A 377 0.19 -15.47 -31.44
N VAL A 378 -0.21 -14.30 -31.98
CA VAL A 378 -0.26 -13.05 -31.21
C VAL A 378 -1.24 -13.19 -30.06
N VAL A 379 -0.93 -12.57 -28.94
CA VAL A 379 -1.85 -12.41 -27.83
C VAL A 379 -2.19 -10.95 -27.57
N ASN A 380 -3.46 -10.67 -27.26
CA ASN A 380 -3.88 -9.34 -26.90
C ASN A 380 -3.47 -8.96 -25.46
N VAL A 381 -3.65 -7.69 -25.10
CA VAL A 381 -3.33 -7.14 -23.77
C VAL A 381 -3.96 -7.98 -22.65
N LYS A 382 -5.24 -8.37 -22.78
CA LYS A 382 -5.94 -9.19 -21.77
C LYS A 382 -5.19 -10.49 -21.49
N LYS A 383 -4.72 -11.19 -22.51
CA LYS A 383 -3.95 -12.44 -22.37
C LYS A 383 -2.55 -12.21 -21.78
N VAL A 384 -1.90 -11.09 -22.10
CA VAL A 384 -0.64 -10.70 -21.46
C VAL A 384 -0.84 -10.48 -19.96
N LEU A 385 -1.84 -9.70 -19.56
CA LEU A 385 -2.15 -9.45 -18.16
C LEU A 385 -2.55 -10.72 -17.42
N GLN A 386 -3.35 -11.59 -18.05
CA GLN A 386 -3.66 -12.93 -17.53
C GLN A 386 -2.39 -13.72 -17.22
N ARG A 387 -1.39 -13.69 -18.11
CA ARG A 387 -0.11 -14.37 -17.93
C ARG A 387 0.72 -13.73 -16.82
N MET A 388 0.75 -12.40 -16.71
CA MET A 388 1.45 -11.69 -15.64
C MET A 388 0.89 -12.03 -14.26
N VAL A 389 -0.43 -11.93 -14.07
CA VAL A 389 -1.06 -12.28 -12.79
C VAL A 389 -0.95 -13.78 -12.51
N GLY A 390 -1.06 -14.64 -13.53
CA GLY A 390 -0.83 -16.08 -13.40
C GLY A 390 0.60 -16.43 -12.95
N ASN A 391 1.60 -15.66 -13.39
CA ASN A 391 2.97 -15.79 -12.91
C ASN A 391 3.06 -15.41 -11.42
N LEU A 392 2.51 -14.26 -11.00
CA LEU A 392 2.47 -13.85 -9.58
C LEU A 392 1.78 -14.90 -8.70
N LEU A 393 0.64 -15.43 -9.16
CA LEU A 393 -0.09 -16.50 -8.48
C LEU A 393 0.77 -17.76 -8.30
N SER A 394 1.55 -18.11 -9.31
CA SER A 394 2.47 -19.25 -9.25
C SER A 394 3.62 -19.03 -8.28
N LEU A 395 4.05 -17.78 -8.07
CA LEU A 395 5.03 -17.42 -7.04
C LEU A 395 4.44 -17.55 -5.63
N GLY A 396 3.27 -16.96 -5.40
CA GLY A 396 2.60 -17.00 -4.10
C GLY A 396 2.29 -18.43 -3.61
N LYS A 397 2.05 -19.38 -4.54
CA LYS A 397 1.85 -20.81 -4.20
C LYS A 397 3.12 -21.55 -3.75
N ARG A 398 4.30 -21.06 -4.10
CA ARG A 398 5.58 -21.77 -3.87
C ARG A 398 6.18 -21.46 -2.50
N GLU A 399 5.98 -20.24 -2.02
CA GLU A 399 6.51 -19.81 -0.74
C GLU A 399 5.49 -20.11 0.37
N GLY A 400 5.93 -20.64 1.51
CA GLY A 400 5.10 -20.98 2.67
C GLY A 400 5.39 -20.09 3.88
N ILE A 401 5.57 -18.78 3.66
CA ILE A 401 5.95 -17.77 4.68
C ILE A 401 4.83 -16.71 4.72
N ASP A 402 4.62 -15.97 5.81
CA ASP A 402 3.54 -14.97 5.90
C ASP A 402 3.51 -13.96 4.73
N GLN A 403 4.68 -13.56 4.23
CA GLN A 403 4.81 -12.67 3.07
C GLN A 403 4.30 -13.30 1.76
N SER A 404 4.33 -14.63 1.66
CA SER A 404 3.81 -15.36 0.50
C SER A 404 2.30 -15.45 0.48
N TYR A 405 1.65 -15.51 1.64
CA TYR A 405 0.19 -15.50 1.73
C TYR A 405 -0.40 -14.16 1.30
N GLN A 406 0.26 -13.05 1.62
CA GLN A 406 -0.13 -11.74 1.12
C GLN A 406 -0.04 -11.69 -0.42
N LEU A 407 1.10 -12.09 -1.00
CA LEU A 407 1.26 -12.13 -2.46
C LEU A 407 0.24 -13.09 -3.12
N LEU A 408 0.04 -14.27 -2.53
CA LEU A 408 -0.94 -15.25 -3.01
C LEU A 408 -2.36 -14.68 -2.97
N ARG A 409 -2.72 -13.99 -1.88
CA ARG A 409 -4.03 -13.33 -1.77
C ARG A 409 -4.20 -12.24 -2.81
N ASP A 410 -3.27 -11.30 -2.88
CA ASP A 410 -3.39 -10.15 -3.78
C ASP A 410 -3.42 -10.62 -5.25
N SER A 411 -2.61 -11.61 -5.61
CA SER A 411 -2.61 -12.18 -6.96
C SER A 411 -3.88 -12.97 -7.27
N LEU A 412 -4.46 -13.70 -6.31
CA LEU A 412 -5.76 -14.37 -6.47
C LEU A 412 -6.90 -13.37 -6.65
N ASP A 413 -6.95 -12.36 -5.78
CA ASP A 413 -7.98 -11.33 -5.79
C ASP A 413 -7.95 -10.55 -7.12
N LEU A 414 -6.75 -10.19 -7.58
CA LEU A 414 -6.56 -9.55 -8.88
C LEU A 414 -6.98 -10.45 -10.04
N TYR A 415 -6.56 -11.73 -10.03
CA TYR A 415 -6.88 -12.67 -11.10
C TYR A 415 -8.40 -12.88 -11.21
N LEU A 416 -9.07 -13.11 -10.09
CA LEU A 416 -10.51 -13.34 -10.03
C LEU A 416 -11.31 -12.08 -10.31
N ALA A 417 -10.78 -10.89 -10.01
CA ALA A 417 -11.43 -9.65 -10.44
C ALA A 417 -11.41 -9.45 -11.96
N MET A 418 -10.41 -9.98 -12.65
CA MET A 418 -10.32 -9.98 -14.12
C MET A 418 -11.07 -11.16 -14.76
N TYR A 419 -11.09 -12.31 -14.08
CA TYR A 419 -11.64 -13.59 -14.57
C TYR A 419 -12.45 -14.27 -13.45
N PRO A 420 -13.69 -13.81 -13.18
CA PRO A 420 -14.44 -14.19 -11.98
C PRO A 420 -14.89 -15.65 -11.96
N ASP A 421 -15.12 -16.28 -13.11
CA ASP A 421 -15.78 -17.59 -13.19
C ASP A 421 -14.79 -18.78 -13.19
N GLN A 422 -13.61 -18.60 -12.59
CA GLN A 422 -12.58 -19.63 -12.53
C GLN A 422 -12.74 -20.48 -11.26
N VAL A 423 -13.59 -21.51 -11.33
CA VAL A 423 -13.97 -22.39 -10.20
C VAL A 423 -12.78 -22.88 -9.37
N GLN A 424 -11.70 -23.33 -10.00
CA GLN A 424 -10.51 -23.82 -9.29
C GLN A 424 -9.81 -22.72 -8.47
N LEU A 425 -9.80 -21.49 -8.98
CA LEU A 425 -9.20 -20.35 -8.30
C LEU A 425 -10.12 -19.79 -7.21
N LEU A 426 -11.43 -19.79 -7.42
CA LEU A 426 -12.42 -19.47 -6.39
C LEU A 426 -12.30 -20.43 -5.20
N LEU A 427 -12.20 -21.75 -5.46
CA LEU A 427 -11.99 -22.75 -4.41
C LEU A 427 -10.68 -22.52 -3.65
N LEU A 428 -9.61 -22.13 -4.36
CA LEU A 428 -8.34 -21.80 -3.73
C LEU A 428 -8.44 -20.53 -2.87
N GLN A 429 -9.16 -19.50 -3.32
CA GLN A 429 -9.40 -18.27 -2.56
C GLN A 429 -10.21 -18.56 -1.29
N ALA A 430 -11.30 -19.33 -1.38
CA ALA A 430 -12.10 -19.74 -0.23
C ALA A 430 -11.27 -20.52 0.80
N ARG A 431 -10.44 -21.48 0.35
CA ARG A 431 -9.54 -22.24 1.23
C ARG A 431 -8.48 -21.35 1.88
N LEU A 432 -7.92 -20.41 1.14
CA LEU A 432 -6.93 -19.47 1.65
C LEU A 432 -7.53 -18.59 2.76
N TYR A 433 -8.68 -17.98 2.52
CA TYR A 433 -9.36 -17.14 3.51
C TYR A 433 -9.77 -17.93 4.75
N PHE A 434 -10.32 -19.13 4.55
CA PHE A 434 -10.64 -20.04 5.64
C PHE A 434 -9.39 -20.40 6.47
N HIS A 435 -8.28 -20.75 5.81
CA HIS A 435 -7.01 -21.10 6.46
C HIS A 435 -6.42 -19.93 7.24
N LEU A 436 -6.47 -18.71 6.69
CA LEU A 436 -6.02 -17.49 7.37
C LEU A 436 -7.01 -17.02 8.45
N GLY A 437 -8.19 -17.63 8.55
CA GLY A 437 -9.25 -17.23 9.48
C GLY A 437 -9.81 -15.83 9.21
N ILE A 438 -9.76 -15.37 7.96
CA ILE A 438 -10.22 -14.04 7.54
C ILE A 438 -11.50 -14.12 6.70
N TRP A 439 -12.35 -13.11 6.82
CA TRP A 439 -13.51 -12.87 5.94
C TRP A 439 -14.44 -14.07 5.75
N PRO A 440 -14.96 -14.68 6.82
CA PRO A 440 -15.78 -15.89 6.73
C PRO A 440 -17.06 -15.66 5.92
N GLU A 441 -17.65 -14.47 5.94
CA GLU A 441 -18.80 -14.10 5.10
C GLU A 441 -18.43 -14.14 3.61
N LYS A 442 -17.28 -13.58 3.23
CA LYS A 442 -16.78 -13.64 1.85
C LYS A 442 -16.47 -15.08 1.42
N VAL A 443 -16.00 -15.93 2.35
CA VAL A 443 -15.84 -17.37 2.08
C VAL A 443 -17.18 -17.98 1.71
N LEU A 444 -18.25 -17.70 2.46
CA LEU A 444 -19.59 -18.19 2.14
C LEU A 444 -20.09 -17.68 0.79
N ASP A 445 -19.89 -16.39 0.48
CA ASP A 445 -20.26 -15.81 -0.83
C ASP A 445 -19.53 -16.51 -1.99
N ILE A 446 -18.22 -16.74 -1.86
CA ILE A 446 -17.43 -17.45 -2.86
C ILE A 446 -17.94 -18.89 -3.03
N LEU A 447 -18.22 -19.58 -1.93
CA LEU A 447 -18.72 -20.96 -1.93
C LEU A 447 -20.09 -21.07 -2.59
N GLN A 448 -20.98 -20.09 -2.37
CA GLN A 448 -22.26 -20.00 -3.07
C GLN A 448 -22.06 -19.77 -4.57
N HIS A 449 -21.16 -18.88 -4.97
CA HIS A 449 -20.82 -18.65 -6.38
C HIS A 449 -20.23 -19.89 -7.06
N ILE A 450 -19.44 -20.70 -6.35
CA ILE A 450 -18.95 -21.97 -6.88
C ILE A 450 -20.10 -22.96 -7.14
N GLN A 451 -21.09 -23.02 -6.24
CA GLN A 451 -22.26 -23.90 -6.44
C GLN A 451 -23.10 -23.51 -7.64
N THR A 452 -23.21 -22.21 -7.96
CA THR A 452 -23.93 -21.75 -9.15
C THR A 452 -23.17 -22.06 -10.45
N LEU A 453 -21.83 -21.99 -10.42
CA LEU A 453 -20.98 -22.26 -11.59
C LEU A 453 -20.76 -23.76 -11.87
N ASP A 454 -20.53 -24.57 -10.83
CA ASP A 454 -20.25 -26.01 -10.94
C ASP A 454 -20.91 -26.79 -9.78
N PRO A 455 -22.16 -27.27 -9.97
CA PRO A 455 -22.85 -28.09 -8.99
C PRO A 455 -22.11 -29.38 -8.62
N GLY A 456 -21.15 -29.84 -9.42
CA GLY A 456 -20.33 -31.04 -9.14
C GLY A 456 -19.41 -30.89 -7.92
N GLN A 457 -19.12 -29.65 -7.48
CA GLN A 457 -18.29 -29.38 -6.30
C GLN A 457 -19.04 -29.47 -4.96
N HIS A 458 -20.32 -29.87 -4.96
CA HIS A 458 -21.21 -29.80 -3.79
C HIS A 458 -20.61 -30.40 -2.50
N GLY A 459 -19.91 -31.55 -2.59
CA GLY A 459 -19.29 -32.18 -1.42
C GLY A 459 -18.17 -31.35 -0.77
N ALA A 460 -17.22 -30.87 -1.58
CA ALA A 460 -16.10 -30.05 -1.09
C ALA A 460 -16.59 -28.67 -0.59
N VAL A 461 -17.59 -28.10 -1.25
CA VAL A 461 -18.22 -26.85 -0.81
C VAL A 461 -18.98 -27.04 0.49
N GLY A 462 -19.77 -28.10 0.62
CA GLY A 462 -20.56 -28.38 1.83
C GLY A 462 -19.70 -28.48 3.08
N TYR A 463 -18.55 -29.18 2.98
CA TYR A 463 -17.56 -29.25 4.06
C TYR A 463 -17.06 -27.87 4.50
N LEU A 464 -16.65 -27.02 3.55
CA LEU A 464 -16.15 -25.68 3.86
C LEU A 464 -17.24 -24.76 4.40
N VAL A 465 -18.47 -24.84 3.89
CA VAL A 465 -19.62 -24.06 4.40
C VAL A 465 -19.86 -24.41 5.86
N GLN A 466 -19.97 -25.71 6.19
CA GLN A 466 -20.23 -26.15 7.57
C GLN A 466 -19.14 -25.64 8.52
N HIS A 467 -17.88 -25.87 8.22
CA HIS A 467 -16.79 -25.43 9.10
C HIS A 467 -16.62 -23.91 9.16
N THR A 468 -16.98 -23.18 8.10
CA THR A 468 -16.99 -21.71 8.14
C THR A 468 -18.09 -21.19 9.07
N LEU A 469 -19.29 -21.80 9.03
CA LEU A 469 -20.38 -21.46 9.95
C LEU A 469 -20.02 -21.80 11.40
N GLU A 470 -19.44 -22.98 11.66
CA GLU A 470 -18.94 -23.36 12.99
C GLU A 470 -17.89 -22.35 13.50
N HIS A 471 -17.01 -21.86 12.63
CA HIS A 471 -16.01 -20.84 12.99
C HIS A 471 -16.68 -19.50 13.34
N ILE A 472 -17.70 -19.07 12.59
CA ILE A 472 -18.49 -17.87 12.92
C ILE A 472 -19.20 -18.05 14.27
N GLU A 473 -19.79 -19.22 14.53
CA GLU A 473 -20.51 -19.52 15.77
C GLU A 473 -19.58 -19.54 16.98
N ARG A 474 -18.44 -20.25 16.93
CA ARG A 474 -17.45 -20.25 18.02
C ARG A 474 -16.95 -18.84 18.35
N LYS A 475 -16.70 -18.02 17.33
CA LYS A 475 -16.29 -16.63 17.53
C LYS A 475 -17.37 -15.78 18.20
N LYS A 476 -18.65 -16.06 17.95
CA LYS A 476 -19.78 -15.39 18.64
C LYS A 476 -19.92 -15.83 20.10
N GLU A 477 -19.42 -17.01 20.46
CA GLU A 477 -19.42 -17.53 21.84
C GLU A 477 -18.23 -16.99 22.65
N GLU A 478 -17.10 -16.67 22.02
CA GLU A 478 -15.88 -16.10 22.65
C GLU A 478 -15.97 -14.59 23.01
N VAL A 479 -17.16 -13.98 23.01
CA VAL A 479 -17.36 -12.50 23.01
C VAL A 479 -17.14 -11.82 24.39
N GLY A 480 -16.40 -12.47 25.30
CA GLY A 480 -15.88 -11.81 26.50
C GLY A 480 -14.49 -11.24 26.25
N VAL A 481 -14.28 -9.94 26.42
CA VAL A 481 -12.91 -9.40 26.55
C VAL A 481 -12.35 -9.91 27.87
N GLU A 482 -11.50 -10.94 27.82
CA GLU A 482 -10.83 -11.45 29.01
C GLU A 482 -9.86 -10.38 29.55
N VAL A 483 -10.12 -9.92 30.77
CA VAL A 483 -9.24 -9.01 31.51
C VAL A 483 -8.31 -9.83 32.38
N LYS A 484 -7.00 -9.66 32.19
CA LYS A 484 -5.96 -10.38 32.90
C LYS A 484 -5.26 -9.45 33.91
N LEU A 485 -5.56 -9.67 35.19
CA LEU A 485 -5.00 -8.91 36.31
C LEU A 485 -3.76 -9.62 36.88
N ARG A 486 -2.63 -8.94 37.03
CA ARG A 486 -1.44 -9.46 37.72
C ARG A 486 -1.72 -9.83 39.17
N SER A 487 -2.64 -9.11 39.79
CA SER A 487 -3.11 -9.33 41.17
C SER A 487 -3.88 -10.64 41.38
N ASP A 488 -4.35 -11.29 40.30
CA ASP A 488 -5.02 -12.59 40.38
C ASP A 488 -4.01 -13.69 40.75
N GLU A 489 -4.36 -14.52 41.74
CA GLU A 489 -3.49 -15.59 42.25
C GLU A 489 -3.06 -16.57 41.14
N LYS A 490 -3.93 -16.78 40.15
CA LYS A 490 -3.63 -17.66 39.00
C LYS A 490 -2.54 -17.11 38.07
N HIS A 491 -2.18 -15.82 38.21
CA HIS A 491 -1.19 -15.11 37.39
C HIS A 491 0.11 -14.82 38.15
N ARG A 492 0.25 -15.25 39.41
CA ARG A 492 1.40 -14.95 40.27
C ARG A 492 2.77 -15.35 39.68
N ASP A 493 2.79 -16.35 38.81
CA ASP A 493 4.02 -16.89 38.23
C ASP A 493 4.43 -16.17 36.94
N VAL A 494 3.60 -15.25 36.41
CA VAL A 494 3.87 -14.47 35.20
C VAL A 494 4.88 -13.36 35.51
N CYS A 495 6.10 -13.46 34.94
CA CYS A 495 7.20 -12.55 35.27
C CYS A 495 7.35 -11.33 34.34
N TYR A 496 6.87 -11.38 33.10
CA TYR A 496 7.15 -10.34 32.10
C TYR A 496 5.88 -9.66 31.63
N SER A 497 5.94 -8.34 31.45
CA SER A 497 4.80 -7.52 31.02
C SER A 497 4.72 -7.31 29.51
N ILE A 498 3.51 -7.04 29.03
CA ILE A 498 3.31 -6.54 27.66
C ILE A 498 4.11 -5.26 27.42
N GLY A 499 4.55 -5.05 26.19
CA GLY A 499 5.35 -3.88 25.79
C GLY A 499 6.85 -4.01 26.07
N LEU A 500 7.29 -5.00 26.85
CA LEU A 500 8.72 -5.26 27.05
C LEU A 500 9.38 -5.87 25.81
N ILE A 501 10.59 -5.40 25.51
CA ILE A 501 11.45 -5.99 24.48
C ILE A 501 12.31 -7.08 25.11
N MET A 502 12.20 -8.28 24.55
CA MET A 502 12.82 -9.49 25.04
C MET A 502 13.74 -10.09 23.99
N LYS A 503 14.64 -10.95 24.44
CA LYS A 503 15.49 -11.78 23.59
C LYS A 503 15.21 -13.24 23.87
N HIS A 504 15.12 -14.06 22.83
CA HIS A 504 14.98 -15.50 23.00
C HIS A 504 16.34 -16.14 23.27
N LYS A 505 16.51 -16.80 24.42
CA LYS A 505 17.80 -17.38 24.87
C LYS A 505 18.44 -18.34 23.87
N ARG A 506 17.63 -19.25 23.31
CA ARG A 506 18.11 -20.29 22.38
C ARG A 506 18.35 -19.80 20.95
N TYR A 507 17.42 -19.02 20.40
CA TYR A 507 17.41 -18.64 18.98
C TYR A 507 17.96 -17.23 18.72
N GLY A 508 18.15 -16.43 19.77
CA GLY A 508 18.81 -15.12 19.72
C GLY A 508 18.00 -13.97 19.12
N TYR A 509 16.77 -14.21 18.65
CA TYR A 509 15.93 -13.16 18.04
C TYR A 509 15.38 -12.19 19.09
N ASN A 510 15.14 -10.94 18.64
CA ASN A 510 14.48 -9.91 19.44
C ASN A 510 12.97 -9.91 19.19
N CYS A 511 12.19 -9.66 20.24
CA CYS A 511 10.74 -9.58 20.15
C CYS A 511 10.12 -8.63 21.17
N VAL A 512 8.87 -8.23 20.95
CA VAL A 512 8.05 -7.51 21.93
C VAL A 512 6.88 -8.38 22.38
N ILE A 513 6.62 -8.43 23.68
CA ILE A 513 5.47 -9.14 24.25
C ILE A 513 4.20 -8.34 24.03
N TYR A 514 3.17 -8.93 23.40
CA TYR A 514 1.85 -8.30 23.23
C TYR A 514 0.72 -9.05 23.95
N GLY A 515 1.04 -10.15 24.65
CA GLY A 515 0.11 -10.84 25.52
C GLY A 515 0.78 -12.00 26.26
N TRP A 516 0.13 -12.50 27.31
CA TRP A 516 0.62 -13.59 28.12
C TRP A 516 -0.51 -14.49 28.61
N ASP A 517 -0.20 -15.75 28.86
CA ASP A 517 -1.07 -16.75 29.46
C ASP A 517 -0.36 -17.38 30.66
N PRO A 518 -1.06 -17.63 31.79
CA PRO A 518 -0.44 -18.24 32.97
C PRO A 518 0.04 -19.68 32.74
N THR A 519 -0.56 -20.37 31.78
CA THR A 519 -0.19 -21.72 31.33
C THR A 519 -0.29 -21.79 29.81
N CYS A 520 0.25 -22.85 29.19
CA CYS A 520 0.15 -23.03 27.74
C CYS A 520 -1.31 -23.27 27.30
N MET A 521 -1.85 -22.37 26.48
CA MET A 521 -3.23 -22.46 25.97
C MET A 521 -3.38 -23.26 24.67
N MET A 522 -2.28 -23.82 24.15
CA MET A 522 -2.28 -24.55 22.88
C MET A 522 -2.75 -26.01 23.06
N GLY A 523 -3.35 -26.59 22.00
CA GLY A 523 -3.82 -27.98 22.02
C GLY A 523 -2.69 -29.01 22.15
N HIS A 524 -3.03 -30.21 22.64
CA HIS A 524 -2.05 -31.29 22.92
C HIS A 524 -1.14 -31.65 21.74
N GLU A 525 -1.65 -31.63 20.50
CA GLU A 525 -0.82 -31.89 19.32
C GLU A 525 0.28 -30.84 19.14
N TRP A 526 -0.07 -29.56 19.31
CA TRP A 526 0.91 -28.48 19.22
C TRP A 526 1.97 -28.58 20.32
N ILE A 527 1.56 -28.85 21.56
CA ILE A 527 2.48 -29.02 22.71
C ILE A 527 3.49 -30.16 22.43
N ARG A 528 3.01 -31.27 21.82
CA ARG A 528 3.88 -32.38 21.41
C ARG A 528 4.81 -31.99 20.26
N ASN A 529 4.29 -31.35 19.22
CA ASN A 529 5.05 -30.99 18.02
C ASN A 529 6.14 -29.94 18.32
N MET A 530 5.84 -28.98 19.20
CA MET A 530 6.80 -27.97 19.66
C MET A 530 7.68 -28.47 20.81
N ASN A 531 7.54 -29.75 21.19
CA ASN A 531 8.30 -30.42 22.24
C ASN A 531 8.26 -29.69 23.61
N VAL A 532 7.14 -29.04 23.91
CA VAL A 532 6.94 -28.27 25.15
C VAL A 532 6.99 -29.19 26.38
N HIS A 533 6.57 -30.45 26.25
CA HIS A 533 6.66 -31.43 27.33
C HIS A 533 8.09 -31.72 27.81
N SER A 534 9.09 -31.46 26.97
CA SER A 534 10.50 -31.67 27.30
C SER A 534 11.16 -30.42 27.89
N LEU A 535 10.44 -29.31 27.99
CA LEU A 535 10.93 -28.10 28.64
C LEU A 535 11.02 -28.32 30.16
N PRO A 536 12.04 -27.76 30.85
CA PRO A 536 12.22 -27.92 32.29
C PRO A 536 10.97 -27.61 33.12
N HIS A 537 10.22 -26.57 32.76
CA HIS A 537 8.99 -26.18 33.45
C HIS A 537 7.70 -26.60 32.70
N GLY A 538 7.86 -27.33 31.60
CA GLY A 538 6.75 -27.91 30.82
C GLY A 538 5.73 -26.88 30.33
N HIS A 539 4.46 -27.30 30.23
CA HIS A 539 3.32 -26.49 29.76
C HIS A 539 2.57 -25.75 30.88
N HIS A 540 2.95 -25.97 32.14
CA HIS A 540 2.33 -25.33 33.31
C HIS A 540 2.95 -23.97 33.66
N GLN A 541 4.08 -23.62 33.06
CA GLN A 541 4.65 -22.28 33.18
C GLN A 541 3.90 -21.27 32.30
N PRO A 542 4.10 -19.96 32.53
CA PRO A 542 3.57 -18.93 31.64
C PRO A 542 4.14 -18.97 30.22
N PHE A 543 3.31 -18.57 29.26
CA PHE A 543 3.67 -18.41 27.85
C PHE A 543 3.31 -17.00 27.36
N TYR A 544 4.05 -16.54 26.35
CA TYR A 544 4.00 -15.18 25.85
C TYR A 544 3.74 -15.16 24.35
N ASN A 545 2.77 -14.34 23.96
CA ASN A 545 2.56 -13.96 22.57
C ASN A 545 3.52 -12.83 22.23
N VAL A 546 4.41 -13.06 21.25
CA VAL A 546 5.48 -12.13 20.90
C VAL A 546 5.51 -11.79 19.41
N LEU A 547 5.76 -10.52 19.10
CA LEU A 547 6.04 -10.04 17.75
C LEU A 547 7.55 -10.01 17.54
N VAL A 548 8.06 -10.70 16.52
CA VAL A 548 9.50 -10.87 16.28
C VAL A 548 10.01 -9.92 15.20
N GLU A 549 11.27 -9.49 15.27
CA GLU A 549 11.87 -8.58 14.28
C GLU A 549 11.86 -9.11 12.83
N ASP A 550 11.74 -10.43 12.64
CA ASP A 550 11.60 -11.08 11.33
C ASP A 550 10.19 -11.01 10.73
N GLY A 551 9.23 -10.40 11.44
CA GLY A 551 7.84 -10.26 11.02
C GLY A 551 6.93 -11.43 11.41
N SER A 552 7.43 -12.43 12.15
CA SER A 552 6.63 -13.55 12.64
C SER A 552 6.00 -13.26 14.02
N CYS A 553 4.81 -13.82 14.23
CA CYS A 553 4.20 -13.94 15.55
C CYS A 553 4.57 -15.31 16.15
N ARG A 554 5.03 -15.33 17.41
CA ARG A 554 5.43 -16.58 18.09
C ARG A 554 4.82 -16.70 19.47
N TYR A 555 4.71 -17.94 19.95
CA TYR A 555 4.26 -18.28 21.29
C TYR A 555 5.41 -18.90 22.08
N ALA A 556 5.98 -18.14 23.01
CA ALA A 556 7.24 -18.46 23.67
C ALA A 556 7.03 -18.78 25.16
N ALA A 557 7.66 -19.86 25.64
CA ALA A 557 7.69 -20.20 27.07
C ALA A 557 8.49 -19.17 27.87
N GLN A 558 8.06 -18.85 29.10
CA GLN A 558 8.73 -17.90 30.00
C GLN A 558 10.22 -18.16 30.14
N GLU A 559 10.61 -19.41 30.38
CA GLU A 559 12.02 -19.76 30.63
C GLU A 559 12.94 -19.49 29.44
N ASN A 560 12.40 -19.41 28.23
CA ASN A 560 13.14 -19.15 26.99
C ASN A 560 13.33 -17.66 26.69
N LEU A 561 12.71 -16.76 27.46
CA LEU A 561 12.84 -15.32 27.31
C LEU A 561 13.75 -14.73 28.38
N GLU A 562 14.51 -13.70 27.99
CA GLU A 562 15.29 -12.83 28.86
C GLU A 562 15.16 -11.38 28.42
N TYR A 563 15.45 -10.44 29.33
CA TYR A 563 15.46 -9.01 29.02
C TYR A 563 16.50 -8.70 27.96
N ASN A 564 16.13 -7.87 26.99
CA ASN A 564 17.09 -7.39 26.01
C ASN A 564 17.90 -6.22 26.61
N VAL A 565 19.21 -6.41 26.80
CA VAL A 565 20.12 -5.42 27.42
C VAL A 565 20.26 -4.10 26.66
N GLU A 566 19.94 -4.10 25.37
CA GLU A 566 19.96 -2.93 24.48
C GLU A 566 18.68 -2.93 23.63
N PRO A 567 17.53 -2.59 24.24
CA PRO A 567 16.25 -2.66 23.57
C PRO A 567 16.22 -1.74 22.36
N GLN A 568 15.80 -2.28 21.21
CA GLN A 568 15.61 -1.55 19.97
C GLN A 568 14.19 -1.72 19.45
N GLU A 569 13.81 -0.81 18.56
CA GLU A 569 12.52 -0.85 17.90
C GLU A 569 12.38 -2.15 17.07
N ILE A 570 11.34 -2.93 17.37
CA ILE A 570 11.01 -4.16 16.65
C ILE A 570 10.33 -3.79 15.33
N SER A 571 10.96 -4.16 14.22
CA SER A 571 10.47 -3.89 12.86
C SER A 571 9.37 -4.88 12.42
N HIS A 572 8.33 -5.07 13.23
CA HIS A 572 7.22 -5.99 12.93
C HIS A 572 5.98 -5.22 12.40
N PRO A 573 5.33 -5.67 11.31
CA PRO A 573 4.25 -4.92 10.64
C PRO A 573 3.02 -4.66 11.54
N ASP A 574 2.76 -5.54 12.49
CA ASP A 574 1.59 -5.46 13.39
C ASP A 574 1.86 -4.76 14.73
N VAL A 575 3.05 -4.19 14.97
CA VAL A 575 3.34 -3.49 16.24
C VAL A 575 2.29 -2.42 16.54
N GLY A 576 1.92 -1.62 15.54
CA GLY A 576 0.92 -0.56 15.72
C GLY A 576 -0.48 -1.09 16.03
N ARG A 577 -0.81 -2.35 15.71
CA ARG A 577 -2.09 -2.96 16.10
C ARG A 577 -2.26 -2.99 17.63
N TYR A 578 -1.15 -3.16 18.35
CA TYR A 578 -1.12 -3.39 19.80
C TYR A 578 -0.61 -2.20 20.60
N PHE A 579 0.32 -1.43 20.03
CA PHE A 579 1.04 -0.37 20.72
C PHE A 579 0.79 0.99 20.09
N SER A 580 0.80 2.03 20.92
CA SER A 580 0.60 3.42 20.52
C SER A 580 1.92 4.17 20.31
N GLU A 581 2.99 3.77 21.03
CA GLU A 581 4.29 4.44 21.02
C GLU A 581 5.43 3.48 21.38
N PHE A 582 6.63 3.74 20.83
CA PHE A 582 7.89 3.17 21.33
C PHE A 582 8.71 4.26 22.04
N THR A 583 8.99 4.07 23.32
CA THR A 583 9.65 5.07 24.18
C THR A 583 11.17 5.08 24.05
N GLY A 584 11.74 4.11 23.32
CA GLY A 584 13.17 3.85 23.25
C GLY A 584 13.62 2.66 24.10
N THR A 585 12.83 2.24 25.09
CA THR A 585 13.13 1.05 25.93
C THR A 585 12.01 0.03 25.97
N HIS A 586 10.75 0.48 25.82
CA HIS A 586 9.56 -0.37 25.84
C HIS A 586 8.47 0.26 24.96
N TYR A 587 7.42 -0.50 24.68
CA TYR A 587 6.24 -0.04 23.98
C TYR A 587 5.11 0.31 24.94
N ILE A 588 4.40 1.40 24.65
CA ILE A 588 3.18 1.79 25.37
C ILE A 588 1.99 1.07 24.71
N PRO A 589 1.18 0.28 25.44
CA PRO A 589 -0.01 -0.34 24.89
C PRO A 589 -0.99 0.71 24.35
N ASN A 590 -1.82 0.33 23.38
CA ASN A 590 -2.98 1.14 23.04
C ASN A 590 -4.15 0.84 24.00
N ALA A 591 -5.21 1.64 23.91
CA ALA A 591 -6.36 1.52 24.81
C ALA A 591 -6.98 0.12 24.84
N GLU A 592 -7.03 -0.58 23.71
CA GLU A 592 -7.64 -1.91 23.62
C GLU A 592 -6.77 -2.99 24.27
N LEU A 593 -5.44 -2.88 24.16
CA LEU A 593 -4.52 -3.78 24.83
C LEU A 593 -4.48 -3.50 26.34
N GLU A 594 -4.54 -2.24 26.74
CA GLU A 594 -4.58 -1.80 28.14
C GLU A 594 -5.84 -2.31 28.85
N ILE A 595 -7.01 -2.32 28.18
CA ILE A 595 -8.24 -2.92 28.73
C ILE A 595 -8.04 -4.40 29.09
N ARG A 596 -7.22 -5.14 28.32
CA ARG A 596 -6.96 -6.57 28.56
C ARG A 596 -5.91 -6.82 29.64
N TYR A 597 -4.95 -5.90 29.80
CA TYR A 597 -3.83 -6.02 30.73
C TYR A 597 -3.64 -4.71 31.52
N PRO A 598 -4.62 -4.32 32.37
CA PRO A 598 -4.68 -2.98 32.94
C PRO A 598 -3.58 -2.68 33.97
N GLU A 599 -2.96 -3.72 34.54
CA GLU A 599 -1.91 -3.56 35.56
C GLU A 599 -0.49 -3.59 34.95
N ASP A 600 -0.32 -4.12 33.73
CA ASP A 600 1.01 -4.42 33.17
C ASP A 600 1.90 -3.18 32.97
N LEU A 601 1.31 -2.03 32.63
CA LEU A 601 2.08 -0.81 32.34
C LEU A 601 2.84 -0.30 33.57
N GLU A 602 2.28 -0.44 34.77
CA GLU A 602 2.96 -0.09 36.02
C GLU A 602 4.20 -0.98 36.24
N PHE A 603 4.04 -2.30 36.07
CA PHE A 603 5.15 -3.25 36.15
C PHE A 603 6.23 -3.01 35.08
N VAL A 604 5.85 -2.54 33.87
CA VAL A 604 6.82 -2.15 32.84
C VAL A 604 7.68 -1.00 33.33
N TYR A 605 7.10 0.05 33.93
CA TYR A 605 7.86 1.19 34.42
C TYR A 605 8.84 0.79 35.52
N GLU A 606 8.40 -0.02 36.49
CA GLU A 606 9.28 -0.55 37.55
C GLU A 606 10.43 -1.37 36.96
N THR A 607 10.12 -2.28 36.03
CA THR A 607 11.12 -3.12 35.36
C THR A 607 12.15 -2.27 34.59
N VAL A 608 11.68 -1.27 33.85
CA VAL A 608 12.54 -0.40 33.04
C VAL A 608 13.44 0.46 33.92
N GLN A 609 12.94 0.95 35.05
CA GLN A 609 13.76 1.66 36.04
C GLN A 609 14.87 0.75 36.59
N ASN A 610 14.52 -0.45 37.02
CA ASN A 610 15.47 -1.39 37.63
C ASN A 610 16.54 -1.89 36.64
N ILE A 611 16.18 -2.15 35.39
CA ILE A 611 17.06 -2.81 34.41
C ILE A 611 17.81 -1.80 33.54
N TYR A 612 17.14 -0.76 33.04
CA TYR A 612 17.69 0.12 32.01
C TYR A 612 18.17 1.47 32.55
N SER A 613 17.70 1.91 33.73
CA SER A 613 18.14 3.21 34.30
C SER A 613 19.43 3.10 35.13
N ALA A 614 19.78 1.90 35.62
CA ALA A 614 21.01 1.63 36.38
C ALA A 614 22.32 1.84 35.57
N LYS A 615 22.25 2.06 34.25
CA LYS A 615 23.42 2.34 33.39
C LYS A 615 23.81 3.83 33.29
N LYS A 616 22.98 4.77 33.79
CA LYS A 616 23.34 6.20 33.77
C LYS A 616 24.35 6.60 34.85
N GLU A 617 24.52 5.80 35.90
CA GLU A 617 25.45 6.11 37.00
C GLU A 617 26.85 5.50 36.84
N ASN A 618 27.08 4.61 35.86
CA ASN A 618 28.38 3.95 35.64
C ASN A 618 29.16 4.49 34.41
N ILE A 619 28.81 5.67 33.90
CA ILE A 619 29.53 6.33 32.78
C ILE A 619 30.25 7.61 33.26
N ASP A 620 30.04 8.03 34.52
CA ASP A 620 30.70 9.19 35.14
C ASP A 620 31.65 8.78 36.30
N GLU A 621 32.25 7.58 36.26
CA GLU A 621 33.42 7.20 37.09
C GLU A 621 34.68 6.91 36.27
#